data_AF-A0A972C814-F1
#
_entry.id   AF-A0A972C814-F1
#
_cell.length_a   1.000
_cell.length_b   1.000
_cell.length_c   1.000
_cell.angle_alpha   90.00
_cell.angle_beta   90.00
_cell.angle_gamma   90.00
#
_symmetry.space_group_name_H-M   'P 1'
#
loop_
_entity.id
_entity.type
_entity.pdbx_description
1 polymer ?
#
loop_
_entity_poly.entity_id
_entity_poly.type
_entity_poly.pdbx_seq_one_letter_code
_entity_poly.pdbx_strand_id
1 'polypeptide(L)' 'MSLRINDIAPNFTTDSTAGELTLHNWMGDSYAILFSHPKD' A
#
# COMPACT_ATOMS: atom_id res chain seq x y z
N MET A 1 -7.98 -0.48 -13.13
CA MET A 1 -7.87 0.99 -13.04
C MET A 1 -6.41 1.29 -12.73
N SER A 2 -5.70 2.05 -13.56
CA SER A 2 -4.35 2.50 -13.21
C SER A 2 -4.42 3.74 -12.31
N LEU A 3 -3.49 3.88 -11.37
CA LEU A 3 -3.33 5.09 -10.59
C LEU A 3 -2.55 6.14 -11.39
N ARG A 4 -2.91 7.41 -11.27
CA ARG A 4 -2.15 8.53 -11.84
C ARG A 4 -1.41 9.29 -10.73
N ILE A 5 -0.43 10.10 -11.13
CA ILE A 5 0.25 11.02 -10.22
C ILE A 5 -0.78 12.02 -9.68
N ASN A 6 -0.68 12.30 -8.37
CA ASN A 6 -1.62 13.11 -7.57
C ASN A 6 -2.96 12.44 -7.25
N ASP A 7 -3.19 11.18 -7.67
CA ASP A 7 -4.35 10.43 -7.18
C ASP A 7 -4.09 9.94 -5.74
N ILE A 8 -5.16 9.87 -4.94
CA ILE A 8 -5.10 9.25 -3.63
C ILE A 8 -4.93 7.74 -3.81
N ALA A 9 -3.86 7.17 -3.25
CA ALA A 9 -3.64 5.73 -3.25
C ALA A 9 -4.79 5.00 -2.55
N PRO A 10 -5.27 3.86 -3.08
CA PRO A 10 -6.37 3.13 -2.49
C PRO A 10 -6.00 2.65 -1.09
N ASN A 11 -6.88 2.90 -0.12
CA ASN A 11 -6.71 2.34 1.21
C ASN A 11 -7.19 0.88 1.18
N PHE A 12 -6.26 -0.07 1.31
CA PHE A 12 -6.57 -1.48 1.38
C PHE A 12 -6.05 -2.09 2.68
N THR A 13 -6.74 -3.15 3.10
CA THR A 13 -6.30 -4.02 4.18
C THR A 13 -5.85 -5.34 3.58
N THR A 14 -4.65 -5.80 3.95
CA THR A 14 -4.08 -7.06 3.45
C THR A 14 -3.26 -7.76 4.53
N ASP A 15 -3.18 -9.07 4.46
CA ASP A 15 -2.31 -9.86 5.31
C ASP A 15 -0.86 -9.70 4.86
N SER A 16 -0.04 -9.15 5.75
CA SER A 16 1.40 -9.02 5.56
C SER A 16 2.17 -10.00 6.44
N THR A 17 3.48 -10.11 6.23
CA THR A 17 4.35 -10.91 7.11
C THR A 17 4.40 -10.38 8.55
N ALA A 18 4.00 -9.13 8.78
CA ALA A 18 3.88 -8.51 10.09
C ALA A 18 2.45 -8.55 10.66
N GLY A 19 1.53 -9.30 10.03
CA GLY A 19 0.12 -9.36 10.37
C GLY A 19 -0.76 -8.51 9.45
N GLU A 20 -2.01 -8.33 9.82
CA GLU A 20 -2.98 -7.53 9.05
C GLU A 20 -2.53 -6.06 8.97
N LEU A 21 -2.48 -5.51 7.76
CA LEU A 21 -1.99 -4.17 7.48
C LEU A 21 -3.02 -3.38 6.69
N THR A 22 -3.44 -2.24 7.24
CA THR A 22 -4.20 -1.21 6.51
C THR A 22 -3.25 -0.12 6.02
N LEU A 23 -3.14 0.09 4.71
CA LEU A 23 -2.10 0.92 4.10
C LEU A 23 -2.02 2.34 4.71
N HIS A 24 -3.15 3.04 4.80
CA HIS A 24 -3.17 4.44 5.27
C HIS A 24 -2.87 4.55 6.78
N ASN A 25 -3.33 3.57 7.56
CA ASN A 25 -3.06 3.53 9.00
C ASN A 25 -1.60 3.20 9.29
N TRP A 26 -1.01 2.32 8.49
CA TRP A 26 0.37 1.90 8.62
C TRP A 26 1.36 3.00 8.21
N MET A 27 1.08 3.75 7.13
CA MET A 27 1.93 4.86 6.72
C MET A 27 1.85 6.09 7.63
N GLY A 28 0.66 6.35 8.21
CA GLY A 28 0.42 7.56 9.02
C GLY A 28 0.81 8.83 8.27
N ASP A 29 1.62 9.68 8.91
CA ASP A 29 2.11 10.94 8.32
C ASP A 29 3.46 10.79 7.58
N SER A 30 3.93 9.54 7.37
CA SER A 30 5.21 9.27 6.71
C SER A 30 5.05 8.97 5.22
N TYR A 31 6.13 9.18 4.45
CA TYR A 31 6.20 8.72 3.07
C TYR A 31 6.29 7.18 3.00
N ALA A 32 5.54 6.58 2.08
CA ALA A 32 5.53 5.14 1.85
C ALA A 32 5.88 4.81 0.39
N ILE A 33 6.60 3.70 0.19
CA ILE A 33 6.93 3.15 -1.14
C ILE A 33 6.38 1.73 -1.19
N LEU A 34 5.53 1.45 -2.18
CA LEU A 34 4.97 0.13 -2.42
C LEU A 34 5.53 -0.44 -3.72
N PHE A 35 6.07 -1.66 -3.65
CA PHE A 35 6.57 -2.40 -4.79
C PHE A 35 5.98 -3.80 -4.78
N SER A 36 5.71 -4.34 -5.96
CA SER A 36 5.34 -5.74 -6.14
C SER A 36 6.47 -6.46 -6.87
N HIS A 37 6.63 -7.74 -6.56
CA HIS A 37 7.48 -8.66 -7.33
C HIS A 37 6.57 -9.74 -7.91
N PRO A 38 6.67 -10.05 -9.23
CA PRO A 38 5.98 -11.19 -9.77
C PRO A 38 6.48 -12.44 -9.07
N LYS A 39 5.55 -13.31 -8.68
CA LYS A 39 5.89 -14.70 -8.45
C LYS A 39 6.05 -15.30 -9.85
N ASP A 40 7.14 -16.03 -10.09
CA ASP A 40 7.30 -16.85 -11.31
C ASP A 40 6.00 -17.59 -11.64
#